data_AF-A0A5Q0TZC2-F1
#
_entry.id   AF-A0A5Q0TZC2-F1
#
_cell.length_a   1.000
_cell.length_b   1.000
_cell.length_c   1.000
_cell.angle_alpha   90.00
_cell.angle_beta   90.00
_cell.angle_gamma   90.00
#
_symmetry.space_group_name_H-M   'P 1'
#
loop_
_entity.id
_entity.type
_entity.pdbx_description
1 polymer ?
#
loop_
_entity_poly.entity_id
_entity_poly.type
_entity_poly.pdbx_seq_one_letter_code
_entity_poly.pdbx_strand_id
1 'polypeptide(L)'
;MFEPLWNNKYIESVQLTIAEQLGVEERGEFYDITGALRDMVQNHLMQMLCMTAMEAPASLDADAVRDEKVKVIKSLKPLTIESVNENVVRGQYTAAKGMNGYLQEINVPQDSFTETYVAIKAEIENDRWKGVPFYLRTGKRMAGKVAEIVLNFRPLQNHIFENSQAA
;
A
#
# COMPACT_ATOMS: atom_id res chain seq x y z
N MET A 1 -22.44 -8.91 8.21
CA MET A 1 -21.76 -10.17 7.86
C MET A 1 -20.24 -10.08 8.09
N PHE A 2 -19.54 -9.06 7.57
CA PHE A 2 -18.06 -9.01 7.61
C PHE A 2 -17.44 -8.50 8.92
N GLU A 3 -18.15 -7.69 9.72
CA GLU A 3 -17.60 -7.06 10.93
C GLU A 3 -16.92 -8.04 11.91
N PRO A 4 -17.50 -9.22 12.23
CA PRO A 4 -16.88 -10.15 13.18
C PRO A 4 -15.57 -10.76 12.67
N LEU A 5 -15.38 -10.77 11.35
CA LEU A 5 -14.20 -11.31 10.66
C LEU A 5 -13.12 -10.24 10.44
N TRP A 6 -13.43 -8.97 10.69
CA TRP A 6 -12.58 -7.83 10.32
C TRP A 6 -11.57 -7.46 11.41
N ASN A 7 -10.76 -8.43 11.83
CA ASN A 7 -9.77 -8.26 12.89
C ASN A 7 -8.62 -9.30 12.78
N ASN A 8 -7.58 -9.10 13.59
CA ASN A 8 -6.37 -9.92 13.62
C ASN A 8 -6.56 -11.40 13.95
N LYS A 9 -7.71 -11.81 14.50
CA LYS A 9 -8.02 -13.22 14.77
C LYS A 9 -8.29 -13.99 13.49
N TYR A 10 -8.84 -13.32 12.47
CA TYR A 10 -9.24 -13.93 11.21
C TYR A 10 -8.41 -13.46 10.03
N ILE A 11 -7.94 -12.21 10.05
CA ILE A 11 -7.12 -11.65 8.96
C ILE A 11 -5.64 -11.93 9.25
N GLU A 12 -4.97 -12.51 8.27
CA GLU A 12 -3.53 -12.74 8.27
C GLU A 12 -2.77 -11.52 7.77
N SER A 13 -3.21 -10.93 6.66
CA SER A 13 -2.59 -9.75 6.05
C SER A 13 -3.57 -8.96 5.20
N VAL A 14 -3.26 -7.68 4.99
CA VAL A 14 -4.00 -6.79 4.09
C VAL A 14 -3.05 -6.25 3.02
N GLN A 15 -3.47 -6.23 1.77
CA GLN A 15 -2.72 -5.66 0.66
C GLN A 15 -3.54 -4.53 0.01
N LEU A 16 -2.90 -3.37 -0.16
CA LEU A 16 -3.47 -2.18 -0.76
C LEU A 16 -2.62 -1.85 -1.99
N THR A 17 -3.16 -2.05 -3.18
CA THR A 17 -2.40 -1.89 -4.43
C THR A 17 -3.02 -0.81 -5.30
N ILE A 18 -2.21 0.15 -5.75
CA ILE A 18 -2.54 1.02 -6.89
C ILE A 18 -1.43 0.89 -7.94
N ALA A 19 -1.68 0.22 -9.05
CA ALA A 19 -0.71 0.05 -10.13
C ALA A 19 -1.16 0.80 -11.39
N GLU A 20 -0.20 1.38 -12.09
CA GLU A 20 -0.41 2.09 -13.35
C GLU A 20 0.43 1.47 -14.46
N GLN A 21 -0.14 1.32 -15.65
CA GLN A 21 0.61 0.88 -16.84
C GLN A 21 1.45 2.00 -17.46
N LEU A 22 1.03 3.25 -17.29
CA LEU A 22 1.70 4.42 -17.86
C LEU A 22 3.02 4.70 -17.12
N GLY A 23 3.96 5.32 -17.83
CA GLY A 23 5.18 5.86 -17.25
C GLY A 23 4.97 7.24 -16.64
N VAL A 24 6.06 7.96 -16.44
CA VAL A 24 6.02 9.38 -16.05
C VAL A 24 5.59 10.30 -17.20
N GLU A 25 5.75 9.83 -18.44
CA GLU A 25 5.40 10.56 -19.67
C GLU A 25 6.07 11.95 -19.68
N GLU A 26 5.35 13.02 -20.00
CA GLU A 26 5.89 14.39 -20.06
C GLU A 26 6.11 15.05 -18.69
N ARG A 27 5.78 14.37 -17.59
CA ARG A 27 5.83 14.94 -16.23
C ARG A 27 7.15 14.67 -15.49
N GLY A 28 8.23 14.37 -16.21
CA GLY A 28 9.53 14.00 -15.64
C GLY A 28 10.00 14.98 -14.57
N GLU A 29 10.09 16.27 -14.88
CA GLU A 29 10.58 17.31 -13.98
C GLU A 29 9.79 17.39 -12.66
N PHE A 30 8.46 17.33 -12.74
CA PHE A 30 7.58 17.36 -11.57
C PHE A 30 7.62 16.06 -10.76
N TYR A 31 7.67 14.92 -11.45
CA TYR A 31 7.67 13.64 -10.78
C TYR A 31 9.00 13.38 -10.09
N ASP A 32 10.10 13.87 -10.63
CA ASP A 32 11.43 13.63 -10.10
C ASP A 32 11.64 14.20 -8.70
N ILE A 33 10.98 15.31 -8.36
CA ILE A 33 10.99 15.87 -7.00
C ILE A 33 9.98 15.17 -6.06
N THR A 34 9.01 14.45 -6.63
CA THR A 34 7.86 13.92 -5.91
C THR A 34 8.06 12.44 -5.55
N GLY A 35 8.27 11.61 -6.56
CA GLY A 35 8.35 10.15 -6.47
C GLY A 35 7.01 9.47 -6.13
N ALA A 36 6.96 8.15 -6.32
CA ALA A 36 5.76 7.36 -6.04
C ALA A 36 5.31 7.45 -4.56
N LEU A 37 6.24 7.66 -3.63
CA LEU A 37 5.93 7.80 -2.21
C LEU A 37 5.03 9.01 -1.94
N ARG A 38 5.38 10.20 -2.46
CA ARG A 38 4.60 11.41 -2.21
C ARG A 38 3.41 11.54 -3.14
N ASP A 39 3.53 11.05 -4.38
CA ASP A 39 2.46 11.13 -5.38
C ASP A 39 1.26 10.25 -5.01
N MET A 40 1.52 9.04 -4.50
CA MET A 40 0.48 8.02 -4.32
C MET A 40 0.37 7.44 -2.90
N VAL A 41 1.49 7.29 -2.18
CA VAL A 41 1.44 6.66 -0.83
C VAL A 41 0.84 7.62 0.19
N GLN A 42 1.37 8.84 0.26
CA GLN A 42 1.03 9.83 1.29
C GLN A 42 -0.47 10.20 1.30
N ASN A 43 -1.12 10.18 0.14
CA ASN A 43 -2.51 10.56 -0.05
C ASN A 43 -3.43 9.33 -0.24
N HIS A 44 -3.39 8.68 -1.41
CA HIS A 44 -4.35 7.71 -1.87
C HIS A 44 -4.27 6.40 -1.07
N LEU A 45 -3.09 5.80 -0.97
CA LEU A 45 -2.91 4.58 -0.18
C LEU A 45 -3.16 4.83 1.31
N MET A 46 -2.76 5.99 1.84
CA MET A 46 -3.06 6.37 3.22
C MET A 46 -4.57 6.47 3.48
N GLN A 47 -5.34 7.04 2.55
CA GLN A 47 -6.80 7.07 2.67
C GLN A 47 -7.42 5.68 2.60
N MET A 48 -6.96 4.81 1.70
CA MET A 48 -7.43 3.42 1.62
C MET A 48 -7.10 2.65 2.91
N LEU A 49 -5.89 2.82 3.45
CA LEU A 49 -5.49 2.24 4.73
C LEU A 49 -6.42 2.70 5.86
N CYS A 50 -6.65 4.01 5.98
CA CYS A 50 -7.51 4.54 7.03
C CYS A 50 -8.94 4.03 6.92
N MET A 51 -9.51 3.99 5.71
CA MET A 51 -10.86 3.46 5.49
C MET A 51 -10.96 1.96 5.78
N THR A 52 -9.91 1.20 5.50
CA THR A 52 -9.88 -0.26 5.73
C THR A 52 -9.71 -0.60 7.20
N ALA A 53 -8.92 0.19 7.92
CA ALA A 53 -8.46 -0.13 9.26
C ALA A 53 -9.20 0.61 10.39
N MET A 54 -10.00 1.63 10.10
CA MET A 54 -10.72 2.39 11.11
C MET A 54 -11.73 1.53 11.89
N GLU A 55 -12.00 1.94 13.13
CA GLU A 55 -13.13 1.41 13.88
C GLU A 55 -14.46 1.91 13.29
N ALA A 56 -15.56 1.29 13.72
CA ALA A 56 -16.88 1.80 13.38
C ALA A 56 -17.06 3.20 14.00
N PRO A 57 -17.32 4.25 13.19
CA PRO A 57 -17.51 5.59 13.73
C PRO A 57 -18.85 5.68 14.48
N ALA A 58 -18.94 6.63 15.42
CA ALA A 58 -20.17 6.85 16.21
C ALA A 58 -21.38 7.24 15.33
N SER A 59 -21.13 7.84 14.18
CA SER A 59 -22.11 8.17 13.15
C SER A 59 -21.44 8.25 11.77
N LEU A 60 -22.21 8.49 10.72
CA LEU A 60 -21.69 8.75 9.36
C LEU A 60 -21.36 10.23 9.12
N ASP A 61 -21.41 11.07 10.16
CA ASP A 61 -21.02 12.47 10.06
C ASP A 61 -19.53 12.58 9.71
N ALA A 62 -19.17 13.60 8.93
CA ALA A 62 -17.82 13.76 8.39
C ALA A 62 -16.75 13.78 9.49
N ASP A 63 -17.02 14.44 10.62
CA ASP A 63 -16.10 14.53 11.75
C ASP A 63 -15.97 13.19 12.47
N ALA A 64 -17.06 12.45 12.67
CA ALA A 64 -17.03 11.13 13.29
C ALA A 64 -16.19 10.13 12.48
N VAL A 65 -16.32 10.13 11.14
CA VAL A 65 -15.50 9.31 10.25
C VAL A 65 -14.04 9.77 10.28
N ARG A 66 -13.79 11.08 10.26
CA ARG A 66 -12.44 11.65 10.30
C ARG A 66 -11.72 11.27 11.58
N ASP A 67 -12.40 11.29 12.72
CA ASP A 67 -11.81 10.95 14.00
C ASP A 67 -11.30 9.50 14.03
N GLU A 68 -12.07 8.55 13.49
CA GLU A 68 -11.61 7.15 13.41
C GLU A 68 -10.43 6.98 12.44
N LYS A 69 -10.41 7.70 11.31
CA LYS A 69 -9.24 7.72 10.42
C LYS A 69 -7.99 8.26 11.11
N VAL A 70 -8.12 9.35 11.88
CA VAL A 70 -6.99 9.95 12.60
C VAL A 70 -6.44 9.00 13.66
N LYS A 71 -7.30 8.22 14.33
CA LYS A 71 -6.85 7.18 15.27
C LYS A 71 -5.99 6.13 14.58
N VAL A 72 -6.36 5.68 13.37
CA VAL A 72 -5.53 4.75 12.59
C VAL A 72 -4.14 5.34 12.34
N ILE A 73 -4.06 6.59 11.88
CA ILE A 73 -2.77 7.25 11.60
C ILE A 73 -1.92 7.34 12.87
N LYS A 74 -2.53 7.69 14.02
CA LYS A 74 -1.82 7.76 15.31
C LYS A 74 -1.35 6.40 15.80
N SER A 75 -2.01 5.31 15.39
CA SER A 75 -1.63 3.94 15.71
C SER A 75 -0.64 3.33 14.71
N LEU A 76 -0.27 4.03 13.63
CA LEU A 76 0.77 3.51 12.72
C LEU A 76 2.11 3.48 13.45
N LYS A 77 2.75 2.31 13.42
CA LYS A 77 4.11 2.15 13.93
C LYS A 77 5.07 2.98 13.07
N PRO A 78 5.84 3.92 13.66
CA PRO A 78 6.77 4.74 12.90
C PRO A 78 7.86 3.88 12.25
N LEU A 79 8.25 4.25 11.03
CA LEU A 79 9.42 3.67 10.36
C LEU A 79 10.68 4.38 10.87
N THR A 80 11.64 3.61 11.41
CA THR A 80 12.98 4.09 11.78
C THR A 80 13.95 3.87 10.62
N ILE A 81 15.15 4.44 10.70
CA ILE A 81 16.17 4.25 9.66
C ILE A 81 16.47 2.76 9.45
N GLU A 82 16.53 2.00 10.54
CA GLU A 82 16.77 0.56 10.54
C GLU A 82 15.59 -0.18 9.91
N SER A 83 14.36 0.14 10.35
CA SER A 83 13.17 -0.59 9.89
C SER A 83 12.79 -0.27 8.45
N VAL A 84 13.20 0.87 7.89
CA VAL A 84 13.01 1.19 6.46
C VAL A 84 13.67 0.14 5.56
N ASN A 85 14.88 -0.31 5.89
CA ASN A 85 15.60 -1.30 5.05
C ASN A 85 14.89 -2.66 5.02
N GLU A 86 14.14 -3.01 6.07
CA GLU A 86 13.44 -4.28 6.18
C GLU A 86 12.00 -4.22 5.65
N ASN A 87 11.35 -3.06 5.79
CA ASN A 87 9.91 -2.92 5.56
C ASN A 87 9.56 -2.08 4.33
N VAL A 88 10.54 -1.51 3.63
CA VAL A 88 10.31 -0.66 2.46
C VAL A 88 11.17 -1.12 1.28
N VAL A 89 10.51 -1.30 0.14
CA VAL A 89 11.17 -1.53 -1.14
C VAL A 89 10.86 -0.36 -2.06
N ARG A 90 11.90 0.21 -2.67
CA ARG A 90 11.80 1.23 -3.71
C ARG A 90 12.32 0.64 -5.02
N GLY A 91 11.69 1.01 -6.12
CA GLY A 91 12.10 0.60 -7.46
C GLY A 91 12.00 1.75 -8.44
N GLN A 92 12.76 1.65 -9.53
CA GLN A 92 12.73 2.57 -10.65
C GLN A 92 12.63 1.74 -11.93
N TYR A 93 11.62 2.00 -12.76
CA TYR A 93 11.41 1.21 -13.97
C TYR A 93 12.50 1.45 -15.01
N THR A 94 12.93 0.38 -15.67
CA THR A 94 13.93 0.43 -16.75
C THR A 94 13.28 0.20 -18.10
N ALA A 95 14.04 0.43 -19.18
CA ALA A 95 13.56 0.21 -20.53
C ALA A 95 13.11 -1.24 -20.73
N ALA A 96 11.95 -1.42 -21.35
CA ALA A 96 11.38 -2.74 -21.62
C ALA A 96 10.42 -2.68 -22.81
N LYS A 97 10.42 -3.72 -23.66
CA LYS A 97 9.48 -3.88 -24.78
C LYS A 97 9.35 -2.63 -25.69
N GLY A 98 10.47 -1.97 -25.97
CA GLY A 98 10.52 -0.76 -26.81
C GLY A 98 10.06 0.53 -26.13
N MET A 99 9.78 0.49 -24.82
CA MET A 99 9.50 1.68 -24.00
C MET A 99 10.75 2.14 -23.26
N ASN A 100 10.87 3.45 -23.09
CA ASN A 100 11.95 4.09 -22.36
C ASN A 100 11.94 3.70 -20.87
N GLY A 101 13.13 3.61 -20.28
CA GLY A 101 13.29 3.57 -18.81
C GLY A 101 13.16 4.97 -18.21
N TYR A 102 12.97 5.07 -16.89
CA TYR A 102 12.70 6.34 -16.23
C TYR A 102 13.77 7.42 -16.51
N LEU A 103 15.06 7.06 -16.44
CA LEU A 103 16.16 7.98 -16.74
C LEU A 103 16.24 8.40 -18.22
N GLN A 104 15.51 7.72 -19.11
CA GLN A 104 15.43 8.06 -20.53
C GLN A 104 14.20 8.91 -20.87
N GLU A 105 13.35 9.20 -19.88
CA GLU A 105 12.14 10.02 -20.08
C GLU A 105 12.50 11.50 -20.17
N ILE A 106 11.60 12.27 -20.76
CA ILE A 106 11.80 13.70 -21.00
C ILE A 106 11.87 14.43 -19.64
N ASN A 107 12.88 15.30 -19.50
CA ASN A 107 13.11 16.11 -18.30
C ASN A 107 13.37 15.30 -17.01
N VAL A 108 13.94 14.10 -17.12
CA VAL A 108 14.45 13.33 -15.98
C VAL A 108 16.00 13.39 -15.96
N PRO A 109 16.63 13.80 -14.84
CA PRO A 109 18.09 13.74 -14.69
C PRO A 109 18.63 12.30 -14.80
N GLN A 110 19.78 12.12 -15.47
CA GLN A 110 20.40 10.80 -15.64
C GLN A 110 20.91 10.17 -14.34
N ASP A 111 21.12 10.99 -13.31
CA ASP A 111 21.57 10.61 -11.97
C ASP A 111 20.42 10.54 -10.95
N SER A 112 19.16 10.55 -11.41
CA SER A 112 18.01 10.50 -10.51
C SER A 112 17.89 9.17 -9.76
N PHE A 113 17.65 9.27 -8.45
CA PHE A 113 17.32 8.16 -7.56
C PHE A 113 15.83 8.11 -7.19
N THR A 114 14.99 8.84 -7.93
CA THR A 114 13.57 8.95 -7.64
C THR A 114 12.85 7.64 -7.94
N GLU A 115 12.06 7.19 -6.97
CA GLU A 115 11.35 5.93 -7.09
C GLU A 115 10.08 6.08 -7.93
N THR A 116 9.87 5.12 -8.83
CA THR A 116 8.63 4.97 -9.61
C THR A 116 7.79 3.79 -9.12
N TYR A 117 8.28 3.07 -8.11
CA TYR A 117 7.61 1.99 -7.42
C TYR A 117 7.96 2.04 -5.93
N VAL A 118 6.96 1.82 -5.08
CA VAL A 118 7.11 1.69 -3.63
C VAL A 118 6.27 0.53 -3.14
N ALA A 119 6.85 -0.32 -2.29
CA ALA A 119 6.14 -1.25 -1.43
C ALA A 119 6.52 -1.02 0.03
N ILE A 120 5.54 -0.90 0.91
CA ILE A 120 5.74 -0.68 2.35
C ILE A 120 4.95 -1.74 3.12
N LYS A 121 5.60 -2.39 4.09
CA LYS A 121 4.94 -3.13 5.15
C LYS A 121 4.70 -2.18 6.32
N ALA A 122 3.44 -1.78 6.51
CA ALA A 122 3.00 -0.99 7.65
C ALA A 122 2.41 -1.90 8.75
N GLU A 123 2.54 -1.46 9.99
CA GLU A 123 1.98 -2.12 11.17
C GLU A 123 1.12 -1.10 11.93
N ILE A 124 -0.07 -1.53 12.37
CA ILE A 124 -1.01 -0.70 13.14
C ILE A 124 -1.08 -1.25 14.56
N GLU A 125 -0.66 -0.45 15.53
CA GLU A 125 -0.60 -0.77 16.95
C GLU A 125 -1.93 -0.42 17.65
N ASN A 126 -2.97 -1.19 17.31
CA ASN A 126 -4.24 -1.20 18.03
C ASN A 126 -4.77 -2.63 18.20
N ASP A 127 -5.80 -2.82 19.03
CA ASP A 127 -6.30 -4.16 19.36
C ASP A 127 -6.84 -4.93 18.15
N ARG A 128 -7.43 -4.22 17.17
CA ARG A 128 -8.02 -4.82 15.96
C ARG A 128 -6.96 -5.39 15.03
N TRP A 129 -5.82 -4.69 14.87
CA TRP A 129 -4.83 -4.96 13.82
C TRP A 129 -3.45 -5.38 14.32
N LYS A 130 -3.22 -5.43 15.63
CA LYS A 130 -1.93 -5.87 16.19
C LYS A 130 -1.47 -7.19 15.57
N GLY A 131 -0.26 -7.17 15.01
CA GLY A 131 0.37 -8.33 14.37
C GLY A 131 -0.09 -8.63 12.94
N VAL A 132 -0.99 -7.83 12.36
CA VAL A 132 -1.41 -7.95 10.95
C VAL A 132 -0.62 -6.96 10.09
N PRO A 133 0.23 -7.42 9.16
CA PRO A 133 0.90 -6.53 8.23
C PRO A 133 -0.06 -5.95 7.18
N PHE A 134 0.06 -4.65 6.95
CA PHE A 134 -0.56 -3.94 5.83
C PHE A 134 0.49 -3.67 4.76
N TYR A 135 0.38 -4.31 3.61
CA TYR A 135 1.26 -4.11 2.47
C TYR A 135 0.68 -3.04 1.54
N LEU A 136 1.30 -1.86 1.52
CA LEU A 136 0.94 -0.76 0.61
C LEU A 136 1.85 -0.84 -0.61
N ARG A 137 1.28 -0.90 -1.82
CA ARG A 137 2.05 -1.04 -3.06
C ARG A 137 1.56 -0.05 -4.10
N THR A 138 2.48 0.66 -4.72
CA THR A 138 2.18 1.52 -5.87
C THR A 138 3.32 1.54 -6.86
N GLY A 139 3.01 1.73 -8.14
CA GLY A 139 4.04 1.99 -9.13
C GLY A 139 3.52 2.24 -10.53
N LYS A 140 4.42 2.80 -11.34
CA LYS A 140 4.26 3.07 -12.77
C LYS A 140 4.93 1.98 -13.61
N ARG A 141 4.55 1.85 -14.88
CA ARG A 141 4.98 0.78 -15.81
C ARG A 141 4.72 -0.63 -15.27
N MET A 142 3.62 -0.82 -14.56
CA MET A 142 3.19 -2.11 -14.03
C MET A 142 2.43 -2.93 -15.09
N ALA A 143 2.27 -4.23 -14.86
CA ALA A 143 1.62 -5.13 -15.84
C ALA A 143 0.16 -4.75 -16.17
N GLY A 144 -0.55 -4.15 -15.21
CA GLY A 144 -1.97 -3.82 -15.29
C GLY A 144 -2.27 -2.51 -14.56
N LYS A 145 -3.37 -1.84 -14.96
CA LYS A 145 -3.96 -0.76 -14.17
C LYS A 145 -4.89 -1.40 -13.14
N VAL A 146 -4.58 -1.26 -11.86
CA VAL A 146 -5.38 -1.83 -10.77
C VAL A 146 -5.43 -0.87 -9.58
N ALA A 147 -6.58 -0.82 -8.91
CA ALA A 147 -6.73 -0.20 -7.59
C ALA A 147 -7.57 -1.16 -6.75
N GLU A 148 -6.95 -1.83 -5.78
CA GLU A 148 -7.58 -2.93 -5.04
C GLU A 148 -7.15 -3.03 -3.58
N ILE A 149 -8.03 -3.66 -2.80
CA ILE A 149 -7.84 -4.00 -1.39
C ILE A 149 -8.07 -5.51 -1.28
N VAL A 150 -7.03 -6.24 -0.86
CA VAL A 150 -7.09 -7.70 -0.69
C VAL A 150 -6.87 -8.05 0.78
N LEU A 151 -7.81 -8.77 1.37
CA LEU A 151 -7.72 -9.28 2.74
C LEU A 151 -7.49 -10.78 2.69
N ASN A 152 -6.33 -11.23 3.19
CA ASN A 152 -6.01 -12.65 3.28
C ASN A 152 -6.44 -13.15 4.66
N PHE A 153 -7.31 -14.16 4.67
CA PHE A 153 -7.76 -14.78 5.90
C PHE A 153 -6.80 -15.89 6.32
N ARG A 154 -6.63 -16.04 7.64
CA ARG A 154 -5.86 -17.13 8.23
C ARG A 154 -6.49 -18.47 7.84
N PRO A 155 -5.67 -19.52 7.64
CA PRO A 155 -6.19 -20.85 7.36
C PRO A 155 -7.00 -21.38 8.56
N LEU A 156 -8.01 -22.20 8.26
CA LEU A 156 -8.80 -22.88 9.29
C LEU A 156 -7.93 -23.93 9.99
N GLN A 157 -7.85 -23.90 11.32
CA GLN A 157 -6.98 -24.81 12.08
C GLN A 157 -7.41 -26.29 12.00
N ASN A 158 -8.63 -26.60 11.55
CA ASN A 158 -9.15 -27.96 11.40
C ASN A 158 -9.65 -28.20 9.97
N HIS A 159 -8.78 -28.75 9.12
CA HIS A 159 -9.14 -29.15 7.77
C HIS A 159 -9.79 -30.55 7.79
N ILE A 160 -11.08 -30.63 7.45
CA ILE A 160 -11.76 -31.92 7.16
C ILE A 160 -11.48 -32.37 5.71
N PHE A 161 -11.00 -31.46 4.86
CA PHE A 161 -10.68 -31.71 3.46
C PHE A 161 -9.16 -31.70 3.27
N GLU A 162 -8.57 -32.88 3.09
CA GLU A 162 -7.11 -33.09 2.97
C GLU A 162 -6.44 -32.36 1.80
N ASN A 163 -7.20 -31.81 0.84
CA ASN A 163 -6.67 -31.20 -0.39
C ASN A 163 -7.10 -29.74 -0.64
N SER A 164 -7.46 -28.98 0.40
CA SER A 164 -7.72 -27.54 0.23
C SER A 164 -6.41 -26.76 0.33
N GLN A 165 -5.53 -26.85 -0.68
CA GLN A 165 -4.41 -25.92 -0.77
C GLN A 165 -4.95 -24.50 -0.96
N ALA A 166 -4.42 -23.55 -0.17
CA ALA A 166 -4.69 -22.13 -0.36
C ALA A 166 -4.25 -21.75 -1.78
N ALA A 167 -5.19 -21.20 -2.56
CA ALA A 167 -4.93 -20.63 -3.88
C ALA A 167 -4.13 -19.33 -3.77
#